data_AF-A0A2G5P579-F1
#
_entry.id   AF-A0A2G5P579-F1
#
_cell.length_a   1.000
_cell.length_b   1.000
_cell.length_c   1.000
_cell.angle_alpha   90.00
_cell.angle_beta   90.00
_cell.angle_gamma   90.00
#
_symmetry.space_group_name_H-M   'P 1'
#
loop_
_entity.id
_entity.type
_entity.pdbx_description
1 polymer ?
#
loop_
_entity_poly.entity_id
_entity_poly.type
_entity_poly.pdbx_seq_one_letter_code
_entity_poly.pdbx_strand_id
1 'polypeptide(L)' 'QKGADFVNAGNQLPKIDLTVTDPSGANSSNSGQPTVNLHNDVPVITVAANTLEENSAAAGTVAGTFTATDEETP' A
#
# COMPACT_ATOMS: atom_id res chain seq x y z
N GLN A 1 -0.27 -2.75 -7.30
CA GLN A 1 -0.67 -2.76 -5.89
C GLN A 1 -0.27 -4.00 -5.10
N LYS A 2 -0.39 -5.24 -5.59
CA LYS A 2 -0.10 -6.47 -4.81
C LYS A 2 1.15 -6.47 -3.90
N GLY A 3 2.28 -5.91 -4.37
CA GLY A 3 3.50 -5.83 -3.57
C GLY A 3 3.44 -4.80 -2.44
N ALA A 4 2.81 -3.65 -2.69
CA ALA A 4 2.54 -2.63 -1.67
C ALA A 4 1.52 -3.15 -0.64
N ASP A 5 0.41 -3.76 -1.10
CA ASP A 5 -0.58 -4.39 -0.22
C ASP A 5 0.07 -5.43 0.72
N PHE A 6 1.03 -6.18 0.20
CA PHE A 6 1.75 -7.20 0.97
C PHE A 6 2.58 -6.59 2.10
N VAL A 7 3.38 -5.55 1.82
CA VAL A 7 4.19 -4.90 2.87
C VAL A 7 3.34 -4.08 3.83
N ASN A 8 2.28 -3.42 3.35
CA ASN A 8 1.37 -2.63 4.18
C ASN A 8 0.54 -3.51 5.14
N ALA A 9 0.38 -4.80 4.84
CA ALA A 9 -0.17 -5.79 5.76
C ALA A 9 0.85 -6.28 6.82
N GLY A 10 2.00 -5.62 6.95
CA GLY A 10 3.02 -5.94 7.96
C GLY A 10 3.98 -7.07 7.57
N ASN A 11 3.91 -7.58 6.34
CA ASN A 11 4.79 -8.68 5.91
C ASN A 11 6.21 -8.18 5.59
N GLN A 12 7.21 -9.02 5.85
CA GLN A 12 8.60 -8.75 5.44
C GLN A 12 8.81 -9.12 3.99
N LEU A 13 9.68 -8.36 3.30
CA LEU A 13 10.07 -8.69 1.94
C LEU A 13 10.80 -10.04 1.86
N PRO A 14 10.66 -10.76 0.73
CA PRO A 14 11.37 -12.00 0.51
C PRO A 14 12.88 -11.85 0.68
N LYS A 15 13.50 -12.92 1.19
CA LYS A 15 14.95 -13.04 1.28
C LYS A 15 15.55 -13.14 -0.12
N ILE A 16 16.72 -12.55 -0.28
CA ILE A 16 17.53 -12.65 -1.48
C ILE A 16 18.70 -13.57 -1.15
N ASP A 17 18.77 -14.71 -1.82
CA ASP A 17 19.87 -15.64 -1.72
C ASP A 17 20.82 -15.43 -2.90
N LEU A 18 22.11 -15.36 -2.60
CA LEU A 18 23.19 -15.16 -3.56
C LEU A 18 24.10 -16.38 -3.50
N THR A 19 24.42 -16.93 -4.66
CA THR A 19 25.44 -17.98 -4.79
C THR A 19 26.43 -17.54 -5.84
N VAL A 20 27.71 -17.67 -5.52
CA VAL A 20 28.82 -17.46 -6.46
C VAL A 20 29.50 -18.81 -6.66
N THR A 21 29.76 -19.15 -7.91
CA THR A 21 30.47 -20.37 -8.29
C THR A 21 31.67 -19.99 -9.15
N ASP A 22 32.84 -20.55 -8.85
CA ASP A 22 34.04 -20.36 -9.65
C ASP A 22 34.07 -21.32 -10.87
N PRO A 23 34.97 -21.11 -11.85
CA PRO A 23 35.09 -21.99 -13.01
C PRO A 23 35.52 -23.43 -12.68
N SER A 24 36.10 -23.65 -11.49
CA SER A 24 36.47 -24.98 -10.99
C SER A 24 35.32 -25.68 -10.26
N GLY A 25 34.16 -25.02 -10.12
CA GLY A 25 32.93 -25.54 -9.56
C GLY A 25 32.78 -25.34 -8.04
N ALA A 26 33.72 -24.68 -7.37
CA ALA A 26 33.56 -24.34 -5.96
C ALA A 26 32.53 -23.22 -5.81
N ASN A 27 31.67 -23.32 -4.80
CA ASN A 27 30.64 -22.32 -4.54
C ASN A 27 30.69 -21.76 -3.13
N SER A 28 30.14 -20.55 -2.99
CA SER A 28 29.85 -19.91 -1.71
C SER A 28 28.51 -19.20 -1.80
N SER A 29 27.76 -19.20 -0.70
CA SER A 29 26.44 -18.59 -0.64
C SER A 29 26.35 -17.58 0.49
N ASN A 30 25.57 -16.52 0.26
CA ASN A 30 25.16 -15.60 1.30
C ASN A 30 23.72 -15.14 1.04
N SER A 31 23.14 -14.42 1.99
CA SER A 31 21.79 -13.93 1.86
C SER A 31 21.60 -12.57 2.51
N GLY A 32 20.66 -11.80 1.99
CA GLY A 32 20.19 -10.55 2.56
C GLY A 32 18.67 -10.54 2.64
N GLN A 33 18.13 -9.91 3.67
CA GLN A 33 16.69 -9.64 3.75
C GLN A 33 16.50 -8.15 4.04
N PRO A 34 15.82 -7.42 3.17
CA PRO A 34 15.42 -6.05 3.47
C PRO A 34 14.46 -6.06 4.66
N THR A 35 14.75 -5.24 5.67
CA THR A 35 13.83 -4.99 6.78
C THR A 35 12.74 -4.04 6.31
N VAL A 36 11.48 -4.44 6.51
CA VAL A 36 10.33 -3.55 6.35
C VAL A 36 10.02 -2.94 7.71
N ASN A 37 10.05 -1.60 7.79
CA ASN A 37 9.57 -0.83 8.93
C ASN A 37 8.27 -0.13 8.52
N LEU A 38 7.17 -0.46 9.19
CA LEU A 38 5.90 0.23 8.94
C LEU A 38 5.91 1.58 9.64
N HIS A 39 5.38 2.57 8.93
CA HIS A 39 5.06 3.88 9.46
C HIS A 39 3.58 4.10 9.18
N ASN A 40 2.78 4.15 10.25
CA ASN A 40 1.39 4.56 10.10
C ASN A 40 1.38 6.05 9.84
N ASP A 41 0.80 6.47 8.72
CA ASP A 41 0.62 7.88 8.42
C ASP A 41 -0.84 8.30 8.58
N VAL A 42 -1.25 9.40 7.95
CA VAL A 42 -2.61 9.93 8.07
C VAL A 42 -3.43 9.47 6.87
N PRO A 43 -4.70 9.08 7.06
CA PRO A 43 -5.50 8.56 5.98
C PRO A 43 -5.75 9.61 4.89
N VAL A 44 -5.89 9.13 3.65
CA VAL A 44 -6.23 9.96 2.50
C VAL A 44 -7.74 10.11 2.39
N ILE A 45 -8.21 11.35 2.26
CA ILE A 45 -9.63 11.66 2.05
C ILE A 45 -9.85 12.08 0.61
N THR A 46 -10.82 11.44 -0.05
CA THR A 46 -11.34 11.86 -1.35
C THR A 46 -12.77 12.35 -1.18
N VAL A 47 -13.07 13.53 -1.70
CA VAL A 47 -14.42 14.12 -1.67
C VAL A 47 -14.95 14.20 -3.09
N ALA A 48 -16.17 13.69 -3.28
CA ALA A 48 -16.92 13.79 -4.52
C ALA A 48 -18.18 14.60 -4.27
N ALA A 49 -18.27 15.78 -4.88
CA ALA A 49 -19.48 16.60 -4.85
C ALA A 49 -20.45 16.13 -5.93
N ASN A 50 -21.74 16.15 -5.61
CA ASN A 50 -22.80 16.02 -6.60
C ASN A 50 -23.16 17.42 -7.12
N THR A 51 -23.42 17.54 -8.41
CA THR A 51 -24.04 18.74 -8.96
C THR A 51 -25.48 18.83 -8.44
N LEU A 52 -25.84 19.97 -7.85
CA LEU A 52 -27.20 20.26 -7.45
C LEU A 52 -27.72 21.40 -8.33
N GLU A 53 -28.78 21.13 -9.07
CA GLU A 53 -29.43 22.15 -9.89
C GLU A 53 -30.23 23.10 -9.00
N GLU A 54 -30.27 24.37 -9.40
CA GLU A 54 -31.00 25.40 -8.67
C GLU A 54 -32.47 24.98 -8.46
N ASN A 55 -32.99 25.21 -7.25
CA ASN A 55 -34.37 24.89 -6.85
C ASN A 55 -34.78 23.41 -6.91
N SER A 56 -33.83 22.49 -7.14
CA SER A 56 -34.09 21.04 -7.21
C SER A 56 -33.78 20.28 -5.92
N ALA A 57 -32.97 20.86 -5.02
CA ALA A 57 -32.59 20.23 -3.77
C ALA A 57 -33.78 20.18 -2.79
N ALA A 58 -33.97 19.03 -2.17
CA ALA A 58 -35.00 18.79 -1.15
C ALA A 58 -34.35 18.28 0.14
N ALA A 59 -35.14 18.18 1.21
CA ALA A 59 -34.67 17.57 2.45
C ALA A 59 -34.21 16.12 2.17
N GLY A 60 -32.96 15.81 2.54
CA GLY A 60 -32.33 14.51 2.26
C GLY A 60 -31.52 14.47 0.97
N THR A 61 -31.47 15.54 0.17
CA THR A 61 -30.55 15.63 -0.97
C THR A 61 -29.10 15.56 -0.48
N VAL A 62 -28.35 14.58 -0.99
CA VAL A 62 -26.93 14.41 -0.68
C VAL A 62 -26.10 15.27 -1.61
N ALA A 63 -25.46 16.31 -1.07
CA ALA A 63 -24.60 17.23 -1.82
C ALA A 63 -23.27 16.60 -2.29
N GLY A 64 -22.92 15.44 -1.74
CA GLY A 64 -21.70 14.73 -2.08
C GLY A 64 -21.39 13.65 -1.05
N THR A 65 -20.33 12.91 -1.33
CA THR A 65 -19.80 11.85 -0.46
C THR A 65 -18.31 12.05 -0.27
N PHE A 66 -17.77 11.54 0.82
CA PHE A 66 -16.33 11.38 0.96
C PHE A 66 -15.98 9.95 1.34
N THR A 67 -14.78 9.54 0.98
CA THR A 67 -14.17 8.27 1.37
C THR A 67 -12.84 8.56 2.05
N ALA A 68 -12.55 7.87 3.14
CA ALA A 68 -11.24 7.89 3.79
C ALA A 68 -10.61 6.51 3.64
N THR A 69 -9.36 6.44 3.22
CA THR A 69 -8.59 5.20 3.08
C THR A 69 -7.25 5.34 3.77
N ASP A 70 -6.90 4.34 4.56
CA ASP A 70 -5.58 4.16 5.15
C ASP A 70 -4.94 2.94 4.48
N GLU A 71 -3.66 3.05 4.15
CA GLU A 71 -2.96 2.01 3.39
C GLU A 71 -2.40 0.92 4.30
N GLU A 72 -2.12 1.22 5.57
CA GLU A 72 -1.57 0.30 6.56
C GLU A 72 -2.67 -0.47 7.31
N THR A 73 -2.32 -1.64 7.84
CA THR A 73 -3.21 -2.38 8.76
C THR A 73 -3.05 -1.84 10.19
N PRO A 74 -4.14 -1.62 10.96
CA PRO A 74 -4.08 -1.15 12.35
C PRO A 74 -3.27 -2.05 13.30
#